data_AF-A0A2W1TB64-F1
#
_entry.id   AF-A0A2W1TB64-F1
#
_cell.length_a   1.000
_cell.length_b   1.000
_cell.length_c   1.000
_cell.angle_alpha   90.00
_cell.angle_beta   90.00
_cell.angle_gamma   90.00
#
_symmetry.space_group_name_H-M   'P 1'
#
loop_
_entity.id
_entity.type
_entity.pdbx_description
1 polymer ?
#
loop_
_entity_poly.entity_id
_entity_poly.type
_entity_poly.pdbx_seq_one_letter_code
_entity_poly.pdbx_strand_id
1 'polypeptide(L)'
;MTSRTAVTVSGTLVVTAYAALLAVNALVLDPLAAVPGKSLPEIYDTVDAMGNSVAQDVVGVLVTVGIGVALAVASAFIGLSDRYSTHMIAVMHLGLVALGALATFQSGFFLGMDVADAFGVSGGAHGPWAGVLYGTSLAALVAIPAVLFVTNVQTLRRARSAA
;
A
#
# COMPACT_ATOMS: atom_id res chain seq x y z
N MET A 1 -26.63 0.44 6.90
CA MET A 1 -25.42 -0.16 6.27
C MET A 1 -25.22 -1.54 6.87
N THR A 2 -25.17 -2.62 6.09
CA THR A 2 -24.93 -3.96 6.64
C THR A 2 -23.45 -4.11 7.01
N SER A 3 -23.12 -5.03 7.93
CA SER A 3 -21.73 -5.31 8.34
C SER A 3 -20.82 -5.63 7.15
N ARG A 4 -21.35 -6.28 6.11
CA ARG A 4 -20.65 -6.59 4.86
C ARG A 4 -20.27 -5.33 4.09
N THR A 5 -21.25 -4.45 3.84
CA THR A 5 -20.99 -3.17 3.13
C THR A 5 -19.97 -2.32 3.89
N ALA A 6 -20.04 -2.29 5.22
CA ALA A 6 -19.07 -1.55 6.04
C ALA A 6 -17.64 -2.10 5.87
N VAL A 7 -17.44 -3.42 5.94
CA VAL A 7 -16.12 -4.06 5.74
C VAL A 7 -15.59 -3.83 4.33
N THR A 8 -16.44 -4.00 3.32
CA THR A 8 -16.04 -3.77 1.92
C THR A 8 -15.59 -2.33 1.68
N VAL A 9 -16.40 -1.35 2.10
CA VAL A 9 -16.10 0.06 1.89
C VAL A 9 -14.86 0.48 2.69
N SER A 10 -14.78 0.12 3.98
CA SER A 10 -13.62 0.45 4.80
C SER A 10 -12.34 -0.19 4.29
N GLY A 11 -12.37 -1.48 3.92
CA GLY A 11 -11.21 -2.16 3.33
C GLY A 11 -10.73 -1.49 2.06
N THR A 12 -11.65 -1.12 1.17
CA THR A 12 -11.31 -0.40 -0.08
C THR A 12 -10.67 0.94 0.23
N LEU A 13 -11.27 1.72 1.14
CA LEU A 13 -10.74 3.02 1.54
C LEU A 13 -9.34 2.92 2.16
N VAL A 14 -9.09 1.90 2.99
CA VAL A 14 -7.78 1.66 3.59
C VAL A 14 -6.73 1.34 2.52
N VAL A 15 -7.03 0.45 1.56
CA VAL A 15 -6.10 0.14 0.48
C VAL A 15 -5.83 1.37 -0.39
N THR A 16 -6.87 2.14 -0.72
CA THR A 16 -6.71 3.37 -1.52
C THR A 16 -5.90 4.44 -0.78
N ALA A 17 -6.14 4.64 0.51
CA ALA A 17 -5.37 5.57 1.33
C ALA A 17 -3.90 5.14 1.46
N TYR A 18 -3.64 3.85 1.65
CA TYR A 18 -2.30 3.27 1.65
C TYR A 18 -1.59 3.53 0.32
N ALA A 19 -2.27 3.26 -0.81
CA ALA A 19 -1.74 3.46 -2.15
C ALA A 19 -1.43 4.94 -2.45
N ALA A 20 -2.31 5.85 -2.03
CA ALA A 20 -2.09 7.29 -2.14
C ALA A 20 -0.89 7.75 -1.31
N LEU A 21 -0.77 7.28 -0.07
CA LEU A 21 0.37 7.58 0.79
C LEU A 21 1.68 7.04 0.19
N LEU A 22 1.66 5.84 -0.38
CA LEU A 22 2.81 5.26 -1.08
C LEU A 22 3.26 6.16 -2.24
N ALA A 23 2.33 6.59 -3.11
CA ALA A 23 2.67 7.46 -4.23
C ALA A 23 3.25 8.80 -3.76
N VAL A 24 2.61 9.43 -2.77
CA VAL A 24 3.09 10.70 -2.20
C VAL A 24 4.45 10.52 -1.52
N ASN A 25 4.67 9.41 -0.82
CA ASN A 25 5.95 9.12 -0.21
C ASN A 25 7.05 8.96 -1.26
N ALA A 26 6.84 8.09 -2.24
CA ALA A 26 7.85 7.76 -3.25
C ALA A 26 8.17 8.95 -4.18
N LEU A 27 7.17 9.76 -4.54
CA LEU A 27 7.33 10.84 -5.52
C LEU A 27 7.58 12.22 -4.90
N VAL A 28 7.35 12.40 -3.60
CA VAL A 28 7.41 13.75 -3.00
C VAL A 28 8.17 13.74 -1.69
N LEU A 29 7.69 12.97 -0.70
CA LEU A 29 8.21 13.09 0.66
C LEU A 29 9.63 12.51 0.78
N ASP A 30 9.89 11.37 0.15
CA ASP A 30 11.20 10.74 0.19
C ASP A 30 12.26 11.52 -0.62
N PRO A 31 11.99 11.97 -1.87
CA PRO A 31 12.93 12.83 -2.59
C PRO A 31 13.29 14.13 -1.84
N LEU A 32 12.29 14.81 -1.25
CA LEU A 32 12.53 16.02 -0.46
C LEU A 32 13.32 15.74 0.82
N ALA A 33 13.15 14.56 1.43
CA ALA A 33 13.92 14.14 2.59
C ALA A 33 15.35 13.71 2.20
N ALA A 34 15.52 13.12 1.02
CA ALA A 34 16.79 12.66 0.49
C ALA A 34 17.73 13.83 0.17
N VAL A 35 17.20 14.95 -0.34
CA VAL A 35 17.99 16.13 -0.71
C VAL A 35 17.48 17.39 -0.01
N PRO A 36 17.77 17.56 1.29
CA PRO A 36 17.31 18.70 2.07
C PRO A 36 17.77 20.04 1.45
N GLY A 37 16.84 20.99 1.36
CA GLY A 37 17.13 22.34 0.86
C GLY A 37 16.94 22.52 -0.65
N LYS A 38 16.61 21.46 -1.39
CA LYS A 38 16.15 21.57 -2.79
C LYS A 38 14.64 21.46 -2.90
N SER A 39 14.09 22.13 -3.90
CA SER A 39 12.70 21.97 -4.31
C SER A 39 12.53 20.70 -5.17
N LEU A 40 11.31 20.16 -5.21
CA LEU A 40 11.02 18.96 -6.00
C LEU A 40 11.33 19.12 -7.51
N PRO A 41 11.01 20.27 -8.16
CA PRO A 41 11.39 20.49 -9.55
C PRO A 41 12.90 20.47 -9.77
N GLU A 42 13.69 21.09 -8.87
CA GLU A 42 15.16 21.06 -8.99
C GLU A 42 15.72 19.65 -8.87
N ILE A 43 15.12 18.81 -8.02
CA ILE A 43 15.49 17.39 -7.90
C ILE A 43 15.20 16.68 -9.22
N TYR A 44 13.99 16.84 -9.75
CA TYR A 44 13.55 16.19 -10.99
C TYR A 44 14.38 16.62 -12.20
N ASP A 45 14.62 17.92 -12.35
CA ASP A 45 15.43 18.48 -13.43
C ASP A 45 16.87 17.98 -13.36
N THR A 46 17.43 17.82 -12.15
CA THR A 46 18.79 17.28 -11.98
C THR A 46 18.85 15.81 -12.36
N VAL A 47 17.85 15.01 -11.97
CA VAL A 47 17.76 13.59 -12.34
C VAL A 47 17.63 13.45 -13.86
N ASP A 48 16.74 14.20 -14.50
CA ASP A 48 16.58 14.19 -15.96
C ASP A 48 17.86 14.68 -16.68
N ALA A 49 18.56 15.68 -16.13
CA ALA A 49 19.83 16.17 -16.68
C ALA A 49 20.96 15.13 -16.63
N MET A 50 20.86 14.12 -15.77
CA MET A 50 21.79 12.99 -15.70
C MET A 50 21.45 11.84 -16.63
N GLY A 51 20.39 11.99 -17.44
CA GLY A 51 19.98 11.01 -18.46
C GLY A 51 19.02 9.95 -17.94
N ASN A 52 18.60 10.05 -16.68
CA ASN A 52 17.51 9.27 -16.11
C ASN A 52 16.14 9.85 -16.55
N SER A 53 15.06 9.10 -16.38
CA SER A 53 13.73 9.55 -16.82
C SER A 53 12.74 9.59 -15.66
N VAL A 54 12.59 10.77 -15.07
CA VAL A 54 11.64 11.00 -13.98
C VAL A 54 10.21 10.65 -14.41
N ALA A 55 9.87 10.92 -15.67
CA ALA A 55 8.57 10.57 -16.23
C ALA A 55 8.31 9.05 -16.19
N GLN A 56 9.31 8.22 -16.49
CA GLN A 56 9.18 6.76 -16.42
C GLN A 56 9.01 6.29 -14.98
N ASP A 57 9.76 6.88 -14.03
CA ASP A 57 9.65 6.54 -12.61
C ASP A 57 8.27 6.88 -12.05
N VAL A 58 7.78 8.08 -12.35
CA VAL A 58 6.45 8.52 -11.97
C VAL A 58 5.40 7.57 -12.52
N VAL A 59 5.49 7.19 -13.80
CA VAL A 59 4.57 6.21 -14.40
C VAL A 59 4.68 4.85 -13.71
N GLY A 60 5.89 4.37 -13.38
CA GLY A 60 6.11 3.11 -12.68
C GLY A 60 5.44 3.06 -11.30
N VAL A 61 5.57 4.14 -10.53
CA VAL A 61 4.88 4.30 -9.23
C VAL A 61 3.37 4.35 -9.43
N LEU A 62 2.87 5.15 -10.37
CA LEU A 62 1.44 5.31 -10.65
C LEU A 62 0.77 4.00 -11.10
N VAL A 63 1.45 3.21 -11.93
CA VAL A 63 0.97 1.88 -12.33
C VAL A 63 0.88 0.95 -11.13
N THR A 64 1.91 0.95 -10.27
CA THR A 64 1.96 0.10 -9.07
C THR A 64 0.81 0.41 -8.11
N VAL A 65 0.58 1.68 -7.78
CA VAL A 65 -0.53 2.08 -6.91
C VAL A 65 -1.88 1.88 -7.58
N GLY A 66 -1.96 2.08 -8.90
CA GLY A 66 -3.16 1.82 -9.70
C GLY A 66 -3.60 0.36 -9.67
N ILE A 67 -2.66 -0.58 -9.75
CA ILE A 67 -2.92 -2.02 -9.59
C ILE A 67 -3.52 -2.31 -8.21
N GLY A 68 -2.92 -1.76 -7.15
CA GLY A 68 -3.43 -1.94 -5.78
C GLY A 68 -4.87 -1.45 -5.61
N VAL A 69 -5.18 -0.26 -6.12
CA VAL A 69 -6.54 0.31 -6.09
C VAL A 69 -7.51 -0.53 -6.93
N ALA A 70 -7.11 -0.96 -8.12
CA ALA A 70 -7.94 -1.80 -8.99
C ALA A 70 -8.28 -3.14 -8.33
N LEU A 71 -7.31 -3.77 -7.66
CA LEU A 71 -7.54 -5.02 -6.91
C LEU A 71 -8.44 -4.81 -5.70
N ALA A 72 -8.35 -3.66 -5.02
CA ALA A 72 -9.25 -3.32 -3.92
C ALA A 72 -10.69 -3.14 -4.42
N VAL A 73 -10.88 -2.41 -5.52
CA VAL A 73 -12.19 -2.22 -6.15
C VAL A 73 -12.76 -3.56 -6.63
N ALA A 74 -11.95 -4.41 -7.27
CA ALA A 74 -12.36 -5.75 -7.67
C ALA A 74 -12.78 -6.60 -6.45
N SER A 75 -12.01 -6.56 -5.37
CA SER A 75 -12.34 -7.23 -4.10
C SER A 75 -13.64 -6.70 -3.50
N ALA A 76 -13.93 -5.41 -3.66
CA ALA A 76 -15.17 -4.81 -3.22
C ALA A 76 -16.38 -5.32 -4.02
N PHE A 77 -16.28 -5.37 -5.35
CA PHE A 77 -17.31 -5.94 -6.21
C PHE A 77 -17.58 -7.41 -5.90
N ILE A 78 -16.51 -8.20 -5.72
CA ILE A 78 -16.60 -9.60 -5.28
C ILE A 78 -17.32 -9.66 -3.92
N GLY A 79 -17.00 -8.75 -3.01
CA GLY A 79 -17.57 -8.73 -1.67
C GLY A 79 -19.05 -8.36 -1.60
N LEU A 80 -19.56 -7.65 -2.60
CA LEU A 80 -20.98 -7.39 -2.80
C LEU A 80 -21.75 -8.62 -3.31
N SER A 81 -21.06 -9.66 -3.78
CA SER A 81 -21.69 -10.92 -4.13
C SER A 81 -21.90 -11.81 -2.88
N ASP A 82 -23.03 -12.53 -2.83
CA ASP A 82 -23.34 -13.46 -1.73
C ASP A 82 -22.47 -14.74 -1.74
N ARG A 83 -21.57 -14.88 -2.70
CA ARG A 83 -20.71 -16.06 -2.87
C ARG A 83 -19.61 -16.17 -1.80
N TYR A 84 -19.23 -15.05 -1.18
CA TYR A 84 -18.09 -15.00 -0.26
C TYR A 84 -18.52 -14.50 1.13
N SER A 85 -17.85 -15.02 2.17
CA SER A 85 -18.06 -14.57 3.54
C SER A 85 -17.42 -13.20 3.77
N THR A 86 -17.97 -12.43 4.71
CA THR A 86 -17.42 -11.11 5.09
C THR A 86 -15.96 -11.19 5.55
N HIS A 87 -15.58 -12.29 6.22
CA HIS A 87 -14.22 -12.52 6.69
C HIS A 87 -13.24 -12.74 5.55
N MET A 88 -13.64 -13.43 4.48
CA MET A 88 -12.81 -13.63 3.29
C MET A 88 -12.47 -12.29 2.64
N ILE A 89 -13.45 -11.39 2.51
CA ILE A 89 -13.26 -10.04 1.95
C ILE A 89 -12.32 -9.22 2.82
N ALA A 90 -12.45 -9.30 4.14
CA ALA A 90 -11.53 -8.63 5.06
C ALA A 90 -10.09 -9.13 4.88
N VAL A 91 -9.90 -10.45 4.79
CA VAL A 91 -8.58 -11.05 4.56
C VAL A 91 -7.99 -10.66 3.20
N MET A 92 -8.81 -10.54 2.15
CA MET A 92 -8.33 -10.05 0.85
C MET A 92 -7.76 -8.63 0.94
N HIS A 93 -8.48 -7.70 1.58
CA HIS A 93 -7.99 -6.33 1.75
C HIS A 93 -6.75 -6.26 2.65
N LEU A 94 -6.72 -7.03 3.75
CA LEU A 94 -5.53 -7.15 4.60
C LEU A 94 -4.33 -7.71 3.82
N GLY A 95 -4.57 -8.70 2.96
CA GLY A 95 -3.56 -9.25 2.06
C GLY A 95 -3.00 -8.20 1.10
N LEU A 96 -3.86 -7.36 0.51
CA LEU A 96 -3.43 -6.25 -0.35
C LEU A 96 -2.57 -5.24 0.42
N VAL A 97 -2.96 -4.87 1.65
CA VAL A 97 -2.16 -3.96 2.49
C VAL A 97 -0.83 -4.61 2.90
N ALA A 98 -0.82 -5.91 3.22
CA ALA A 98 0.41 -6.64 3.57
C ALA A 98 1.38 -6.70 2.39
N LEU A 99 0.88 -6.99 1.18
CA LEU A 99 1.66 -6.95 -0.07
C LEU A 99 2.10 -5.52 -0.44
N GLY A 100 1.45 -4.52 0.13
CA GLY A 100 1.84 -3.11 0.03
C GLY A 100 3.30 -2.84 0.42
N ALA A 101 3.92 -3.68 1.27
CA ALA A 101 5.34 -3.58 1.59
C ALA A 101 6.22 -3.83 0.36
N LEU A 102 5.87 -4.81 -0.47
CA LEU A 102 6.61 -5.11 -1.72
C LEU A 102 6.45 -3.97 -2.73
N ALA A 103 5.23 -3.43 -2.84
CA ALA A 103 4.96 -2.26 -3.66
C ALA A 103 5.75 -1.04 -3.15
N THR A 104 5.83 -0.84 -1.84
CA THR A 104 6.57 0.27 -1.22
C THR A 104 8.06 0.16 -1.50
N PHE A 105 8.63 -1.04 -1.35
CA PHE A 105 10.00 -1.33 -1.71
C PHE A 105 10.25 -1.00 -3.18
N GLN A 106 9.54 -1.67 -4.10
CA GLN A 106 9.70 -1.48 -5.54
C GLN A 106 9.53 -0.02 -5.98
N SER A 107 8.52 0.68 -5.46
CA SER A 107 8.28 2.08 -5.80
C SER A 107 9.34 3.03 -5.26
N GLY A 108 9.99 2.68 -4.15
CA GLY A 108 11.16 3.41 -3.66
C GLY A 108 12.36 3.28 -4.60
N PHE A 109 12.48 2.18 -5.34
CA PHE A 109 13.60 1.98 -6.27
C PHE A 109 13.52 2.81 -7.55
N PHE A 110 12.31 3.11 -8.05
CA PHE A 110 12.16 3.87 -9.31
C PHE A 110 12.87 5.22 -9.22
N LEU A 111 12.29 6.17 -8.48
CA LEU A 111 12.87 7.49 -8.34
C LEU A 111 14.04 7.54 -7.33
N GLY A 112 14.03 6.67 -6.31
CA GLY A 112 15.00 6.75 -5.22
C GLY A 112 16.43 6.38 -5.63
N MET A 113 16.62 5.42 -6.54
CA MET A 113 17.95 5.13 -7.09
C MET A 113 18.44 6.28 -7.97
N ASP A 114 17.57 6.83 -8.80
CA ASP A 114 17.95 7.89 -9.72
C ASP A 114 18.31 9.18 -8.96
N VAL A 115 17.60 9.47 -7.85
CA VAL A 115 17.98 10.54 -6.91
C VAL A 115 19.28 10.23 -6.18
N ALA A 116 19.49 8.97 -5.77
CA ALA A 116 20.73 8.54 -5.12
C ALA A 116 21.96 8.73 -6.02
N ASP A 117 21.84 8.31 -7.28
CA ASP A 117 22.90 8.46 -8.29
C ASP A 117 23.10 9.95 -8.63
N ALA A 118 22.03 10.74 -8.65
CA ALA A 118 22.12 12.16 -9.01
C ALA A 118 22.75 13.05 -7.94
N PHE A 119 22.52 12.75 -6.68
CA PHE A 119 22.97 13.58 -5.55
C PHE A 119 24.01 12.91 -4.65
N GLY A 120 24.42 11.68 -4.97
CA GLY A 120 25.37 10.91 -4.16
C GLY A 120 24.84 10.56 -2.77
N VAL A 121 23.50 10.44 -2.64
CA VAL A 121 22.84 10.07 -1.38
C VAL A 121 22.58 8.57 -1.33
N SER A 122 22.15 8.04 -0.19
CA SER A 122 21.81 6.61 -0.10
C SER A 122 20.55 6.28 -0.91
N GLY A 123 20.44 5.12 -1.54
CA GLY A 123 19.18 4.66 -2.14
C GLY A 123 18.12 4.15 -1.15
N GLY A 124 18.33 4.38 0.15
CA GLY A 124 17.43 3.94 1.21
C GLY A 124 16.27 4.91 1.43
N ALA A 125 15.37 4.59 2.37
CA ALA A 125 14.33 5.52 2.79
C ALA A 125 14.91 6.65 3.65
N HIS A 126 14.56 7.90 3.35
CA HIS A 126 15.06 9.09 4.04
C HIS A 126 14.04 9.69 5.00
N GLY A 127 12.75 9.34 4.84
CA GLY A 127 11.65 9.83 5.68
C GLY A 127 11.01 8.76 6.60
N PRO A 128 10.26 9.18 7.64
CA PRO A 128 9.57 8.26 8.56
C PRO A 128 8.40 7.51 7.91
N TRP A 129 7.89 8.01 6.78
CA TRP A 129 6.71 7.50 6.09
C TRP A 129 6.90 6.11 5.49
N ALA A 130 8.12 5.76 5.07
CA ALA A 130 8.45 4.38 4.73
C ALA A 130 8.20 3.44 5.92
N GLY A 131 8.57 3.86 7.13
CA GLY A 131 8.28 3.12 8.36
C GLY A 131 6.78 2.97 8.63
N VAL A 132 5.98 4.00 8.33
CA VAL A 132 4.50 3.93 8.43
C VAL A 132 3.93 2.91 7.45
N LEU A 133 4.38 2.92 6.19
CA LEU A 133 3.94 1.97 5.16
C LEU A 133 4.30 0.53 5.55
N TYR A 134 5.58 0.26 5.85
CA TYR A 134 6.02 -1.08 6.28
C TYR A 134 5.35 -1.54 7.58
N GLY A 135 5.20 -0.63 8.56
CA GLY A 135 4.52 -0.92 9.81
C GLY A 135 3.04 -1.27 9.60
N THR A 136 2.37 -0.57 8.68
CA THR A 136 0.98 -0.85 8.32
C THR A 136 0.84 -2.20 7.61
N SER A 137 1.74 -2.52 6.68
CA SER A 137 1.79 -3.84 6.04
C SER A 137 2.06 -4.97 7.02
N LEU A 138 2.97 -4.77 7.98
CA LEU A 138 3.23 -5.74 9.04
C LEU A 138 2.00 -5.94 9.94
N ALA A 139 1.34 -4.85 10.34
CA ALA A 139 0.11 -4.91 11.12
C ALA A 139 -0.99 -5.68 10.36
N ALA A 140 -1.13 -5.45 9.05
CA ALA A 140 -2.08 -6.16 8.21
C ALA A 140 -1.73 -7.66 8.10
N LEU A 141 -0.45 -8.01 7.93
CA LEU A 141 0.02 -9.39 7.88
C LEU A 141 -0.30 -10.15 9.18
N VAL A 142 -0.10 -9.49 10.34
CA VAL A 142 -0.43 -10.06 11.66
C VAL A 142 -1.95 -10.12 11.90
N ALA A 143 -2.72 -9.18 11.35
CA ALA A 143 -4.17 -9.16 11.49
C ALA A 143 -4.86 -10.33 10.75
N ILE A 144 -4.29 -10.84 9.65
CA ILE A 144 -4.85 -11.97 8.90
C ILE A 144 -5.10 -13.21 9.78
N PRO A 145 -4.10 -13.79 10.48
CA PRO A 145 -4.33 -14.95 11.34
C PRO A 145 -5.26 -14.62 12.52
N ALA A 146 -5.22 -13.39 13.05
CA ALA A 146 -6.14 -12.97 14.11
C ALA A 146 -7.61 -12.99 13.65
N VAL A 147 -7.91 -12.44 12.46
CA VAL A 147 -9.25 -12.45 11.87
C VAL A 147 -9.72 -13.89 11.62
N LEU A 148 -8.87 -14.73 11.05
CA LEU A 148 -9.19 -16.13 10.77
C LEU A 148 -9.46 -16.92 12.07
N PHE A 149 -8.63 -16.72 13.10
CA PHE A 149 -8.79 -17.37 14.39
C PHE A 149 -10.09 -16.97 15.09
N VAL A 150 -10.38 -15.67 15.18
CA VAL A 150 -11.62 -15.15 15.77
C VAL A 150 -12.85 -15.72 15.05
N THR A 151 -12.80 -15.80 13.72
CA THR A 151 -13.89 -16.36 12.91
C THR A 151 -14.12 -17.84 13.20
N ASN A 152 -13.05 -18.63 13.31
CA ASN A 152 -13.13 -20.05 13.67
C ASN A 152 -13.74 -20.24 15.07
N VAL A 153 -13.28 -19.48 16.07
CA VAL A 153 -13.82 -19.55 17.44
C VAL A 153 -15.30 -19.20 17.48
N GLN A 154 -15.73 -18.16 16.75
CA GLN A 154 -17.13 -17.77 16.68
C GLN A 154 -18.00 -18.84 16.01
N THR A 155 -17.49 -19.46 14.94
CA THR A 155 -18.18 -20.54 14.22
C THR A 155 -18.39 -21.76 15.13
N LEU A 156 -17.35 -22.19 15.85
CA LEU A 156 -17.42 -23.29 16.79
C LEU A 156 -18.37 -23.03 17.96
N ARG A 157 -18.38 -21.80 18.50
CA ARG A 157 -19.30 -21.40 19.58
C ARG A 157 -20.75 -21.46 19.12
N ARG A 158 -21.05 -20.96 17.92
CA ARG A 158 -22.41 -21.03 17.35
C ARG A 158 -22.88 -22.46 17.13
N ALA A 159 -22.01 -23.35 16.65
CA ALA A 159 -22.34 -24.76 16.48
C ALA A 159 -22.66 -25.44 17.82
N ARG A 160 -21.93 -25.13 18.89
CA ARG A 160 -22.18 -25.68 20.24
C ARG A 160 -23.45 -25.17 20.89
N SER A 161 -23.89 -23.95 20.60
CA SER A 161 -25.14 -23.39 21.13
C SER A 161 -26.38 -23.89 20.39
N ALA A 162 -26.21 -24.53 19.23
CA ALA A 162 -27.29 -25.08 18.42
C ALA A 162 -27.47 -26.60 18.59
N ALA A 163 -26.59 -27.25 19.37
CA ALA A 163 -26.62 -28.67 19.73
C ALA A 163 -27.15 -28.83 21.15
#